data_AF-A0A377Y8T0-F1
#
_entry.id   AF-A0A377Y8T0-F1
#
_cell.length_a   1.000
_cell.length_b   1.000
_cell.length_c   1.000
_cell.angle_alpha   90.00
_cell.angle_beta   90.00
_cell.angle_gamma   90.00
#
_symmetry.space_group_name_H-M   'P 1'
#
loop_
_entity.id
_entity.type
_entity.pdbx_description
1 polymer ?
#
loop_
_entity_poly.entity_id
_entity_poly.type
_entity_poly.pdbx_seq_one_letter_code
_entity_poly.pdbx_strand_id
1 'polypeptide(L)'
;MSEALITKSEPLTFTLPDGSLKLVRKGTTLQNVAESIGSSVAKNAVYAEIDGQYIDLIEAVQKSGTLNIITLFDEEALAPIRRGCLLVLAASVNQLFPSARGVEGHLTEEGFYYDFATDKPFTSSDLLKLGST
;
A
#
# COMPACT_ATOMS: atom_id res chain seq x y z
N MET A 1 -12.65 -30.41 -34.95
CA MET A 1 -12.81 -30.60 -33.49
C MET A 1 -12.20 -29.38 -32.80
N SER A 2 -13.08 -28.58 -32.20
CA SER A 2 -12.86 -27.56 -31.16
C SER A 2 -11.59 -26.71 -31.21
N GLU A 3 -11.65 -25.57 -31.91
CA GLU A 3 -10.85 -24.40 -31.52
C GLU A 3 -11.31 -23.95 -30.13
N ALA A 4 -10.37 -23.92 -29.19
CA ALA A 4 -10.60 -23.38 -27.87
C ALA A 4 -10.97 -21.89 -28.00
N LEU A 5 -12.16 -21.54 -27.52
CA LEU A 5 -12.58 -20.17 -27.28
C LEU A 5 -11.60 -19.53 -26.29
N ILE A 6 -10.57 -18.86 -26.81
CA ILE A 6 -9.83 -17.86 -26.06
C ILE A 6 -10.85 -16.75 -25.79
N THR A 7 -11.41 -16.71 -24.59
CA THR A 7 -12.10 -15.54 -24.07
C THR A 7 -11.10 -14.38 -24.06
N LYS A 8 -10.96 -13.68 -25.18
CA LYS A 8 -10.35 -12.35 -25.24
C LYS A 8 -11.26 -11.43 -24.43
N SER A 9 -11.01 -11.38 -23.12
CA SER A 9 -11.55 -10.30 -22.30
C SER A 9 -11.10 -8.99 -22.95
N GLU A 10 -12.05 -8.10 -23.23
CA GLU A 10 -11.75 -6.77 -23.75
C GLU A 10 -10.73 -6.08 -22.81
N PRO A 11 -9.72 -5.38 -23.38
CA PRO A 11 -8.75 -4.66 -22.58
C PRO A 11 -9.44 -3.52 -21.83
N LEU A 12 -9.06 -3.34 -20.57
CA LEU A 12 -9.43 -2.18 -19.77
C LEU A 12 -8.59 -0.99 -20.21
N THR A 13 -9.23 0.15 -20.40
CA THR A 13 -8.55 1.44 -20.64
C THR A 13 -8.38 2.19 -19.33
N PHE A 14 -7.17 2.64 -19.04
CA PHE A 14 -6.86 3.56 -17.95
C PHE A 14 -6.37 4.90 -18.50
N THR A 15 -6.82 5.98 -17.88
CA THR A 15 -6.27 7.32 -18.13
C THR A 15 -5.21 7.61 -17.06
N LEU A 16 -3.99 7.94 -17.49
CA LEU A 16 -2.88 8.30 -16.60
C LEU A 16 -2.89 9.81 -16.31
N PRO A 17 -2.13 10.29 -15.31
CA PRO A 17 -2.14 11.71 -14.92
C PRO A 17 -1.65 12.66 -16.03
N ASP A 18 -0.82 12.17 -16.95
CA ASP A 18 -0.37 12.91 -18.13
C ASP A 18 -1.42 12.98 -19.25
N GLY A 19 -2.61 12.41 -19.03
CA GLY A 19 -3.71 12.32 -19.99
C GLY A 19 -3.54 11.18 -21.00
N SER A 20 -2.45 10.42 -20.95
CA SER A 20 -2.25 9.28 -21.84
C SER A 20 -3.18 8.12 -21.48
N LEU A 21 -3.52 7.32 -22.49
CA LEU A 21 -4.34 6.12 -22.33
C LEU A 21 -3.47 4.87 -22.29
N LYS A 22 -3.72 4.01 -21.30
CA LYS A 22 -3.05 2.72 -21.13
C LYS A 22 -4.05 1.59 -21.26
N LEU A 23 -3.80 0.67 -22.18
CA LEU A 23 -4.58 -0.57 -22.32
C LEU A 23 -3.97 -1.65 -21.44
N VAL A 24 -4.80 -2.23 -20.57
CA VAL A 24 -4.41 -3.24 -19.60
C VAL A 24 -5.37 -4.42 -19.70
N ARG A 25 -4.85 -5.65 -19.65
CA ARG A 25 -5.71 -6.83 -19.60
C ARG A 25 -6.42 -6.89 -18.24
N LYS A 26 -7.73 -7.21 -18.25
CA LYS A 26 -8.46 -7.51 -17.02
C LYS A 26 -7.76 -8.62 -16.23
N GLY A 27 -7.64 -8.45 -14.91
CA GLY A 27 -6.95 -9.38 -14.02
C GLY A 27 -5.45 -9.14 -13.87
N THR A 28 -4.86 -8.17 -14.59
CA THR A 28 -3.47 -7.76 -14.37
C THR A 28 -3.34 -7.06 -13.00
N THR A 29 -2.30 -7.36 -12.24
CA THR A 29 -2.03 -6.68 -10.97
C THR A 29 -1.55 -5.25 -11.21
N LEU A 30 -1.83 -4.35 -10.28
CA LEU A 30 -1.39 -2.96 -10.38
C LEU A 30 0.14 -2.82 -10.42
N GLN A 31 0.87 -3.73 -9.76
CA GLN A 31 2.33 -3.84 -9.87
C GLN A 31 2.76 -4.08 -11.33
N ASN A 32 2.13 -5.02 -12.03
CA ASN A 32 2.45 -5.31 -13.43
C ASN A 32 2.04 -4.15 -14.35
N VAL A 33 0.99 -3.40 -14.00
CA VAL A 33 0.64 -2.17 -14.70
C VAL A 33 1.75 -1.13 -14.54
N ALA A 34 2.25 -0.91 -13.33
CA ALA A 34 3.38 -0.02 -13.06
C ALA A 34 4.64 -0.44 -13.83
N GLU A 35 4.94 -1.74 -13.90
CA GLU A 35 6.07 -2.26 -14.71
C GLU A 35 5.92 -1.92 -16.19
N SER A 36 4.69 -1.99 -16.72
CA SER A 36 4.40 -1.63 -18.10
C SER A 36 4.50 -0.13 -18.38
N ILE A 37 4.43 0.72 -17.35
CA ILE A 37 4.65 2.17 -17.45
C ILE A 37 6.15 2.46 -17.45
N GLY A 38 6.90 1.81 -16.55
CA GLY A 38 8.35 1.85 -16.55
C GLY A 38 8.95 1.14 -15.33
N SER A 39 10.12 0.54 -15.51
CA SER A 39 10.82 -0.20 -14.44
C SER A 39 11.14 0.66 -13.22
N SER A 40 11.48 1.93 -13.41
CA SER A 40 11.72 2.88 -12.30
C SER A 40 10.44 3.17 -11.52
N VAL A 41 9.30 3.32 -12.20
CA VAL A 41 8.00 3.55 -11.57
C VAL A 41 7.63 2.33 -10.72
N ALA A 42 7.70 1.13 -11.30
CA ALA A 42 7.38 -0.11 -10.59
C ALA A 42 8.26 -0.38 -9.37
N LYS A 43 9.55 -0.03 -9.44
CA LYS A 43 10.49 -0.22 -8.33
C LYS A 43 10.18 0.69 -7.15
N ASN A 44 9.66 1.89 -7.42
CA ASN A 44 9.38 2.89 -6.40
C ASN A 44 7.88 3.01 -6.08
N ALA A 45 7.02 2.20 -6.70
CA ALA A 45 5.58 2.20 -6.46
C ALA A 45 5.29 1.77 -5.03
N VAL A 46 4.38 2.49 -4.37
CA VAL A 46 3.94 2.22 -3.00
C VAL A 46 2.49 1.76 -3.01
N TYR A 47 1.61 2.52 -3.67
CA TYR A 47 0.20 2.21 -3.87
C TYR A 47 -0.23 2.69 -5.25
N ALA A 48 -1.36 2.18 -5.73
CA ALA A 48 -2.07 2.79 -6.85
C ALA A 48 -3.25 3.61 -6.31
N GLU A 49 -3.69 4.57 -7.10
CA GLU A 49 -4.95 5.27 -6.91
C GLU A 49 -5.81 5.06 -8.15
N ILE A 50 -7.04 4.54 -7.96
CA ILE A 50 -8.03 4.40 -9.02
C ILE A 50 -9.25 5.21 -8.66
N ASP A 51 -9.62 6.16 -9.53
CA ASP A 51 -10.80 7.02 -9.35
C ASP A 51 -10.86 7.69 -7.95
N GLY A 52 -9.73 8.13 -7.40
CA GLY A 52 -9.67 8.75 -6.06
C GLY A 52 -9.48 7.79 -4.89
N GLN A 53 -9.37 6.48 -5.13
CA GLN A 53 -9.26 5.47 -4.07
C GLN A 53 -7.90 4.76 -4.10
N TYR A 54 -7.22 4.73 -2.95
CA TYR A 54 -5.98 3.98 -2.79
C TYR A 54 -6.21 2.47 -2.82
N ILE A 55 -5.42 1.76 -3.63
CA ILE A 55 -5.49 0.32 -3.85
C ILE A 55 -4.07 -0.27 -3.77
N ASP A 56 -3.96 -1.46 -3.18
CA ASP A 56 -2.69 -2.20 -3.09
C ASP A 56 -2.20 -2.64 -4.48
N LEU A 57 -0.89 -2.66 -4.68
CA LEU A 57 -0.26 -3.01 -5.95
C LEU A 57 -0.47 -4.50 -6.33
N ILE A 58 -0.75 -5.37 -5.36
CA ILE A 58 -1.05 -6.79 -5.65
C ILE A 58 -2.46 -6.99 -6.21
N GLU A 59 -3.35 -6.00 -6.05
CA GLU A 59 -4.74 -6.13 -6.47
C GLU A 59 -4.86 -6.13 -8.00
N ALA A 60 -5.77 -6.97 -8.48
CA ALA A 60 -5.99 -7.19 -9.90
C ALA A 60 -7.04 -6.23 -10.45
N VAL A 61 -6.73 -5.52 -11.54
CA VAL A 61 -7.66 -4.57 -12.15
C VAL A 61 -8.89 -5.28 -12.74
N GLN A 62 -10.07 -4.80 -12.36
CA GLN A 62 -11.35 -5.38 -12.81
C GLN A 62 -12.14 -4.47 -13.75
N LYS A 63 -11.90 -3.15 -13.68
CA LYS A 63 -12.60 -2.11 -14.43
C LYS A 63 -11.63 -1.01 -14.89
N SER A 64 -12.02 -0.30 -15.94
CA SER A 64 -11.39 0.94 -16.39
C SER A 64 -11.55 2.08 -15.39
N GLY A 65 -10.70 3.10 -15.48
CA GLY A 65 -10.77 4.29 -14.63
C GLY A 65 -9.60 5.25 -14.87
N THR A 66 -9.45 6.24 -14.00
CA THR A 66 -8.23 7.05 -13.91
C THR A 66 -7.25 6.37 -12.97
N LEU A 67 -6.03 6.10 -13.42
CA LEU A 67 -5.00 5.41 -12.66
C LEU A 67 -3.83 6.35 -12.40
N ASN A 68 -3.47 6.51 -11.13
CA ASN A 68 -2.23 7.12 -10.71
C ASN A 68 -1.39 6.09 -9.94
N ILE A 69 -0.08 6.03 -10.20
CA ILE A 69 0.83 5.18 -9.43
C ILE A 69 1.58 6.09 -8.47
N ILE A 70 1.29 5.94 -7.18
CA ILE A 70 1.93 6.70 -6.12
C ILE A 70 3.28 6.05 -5.82
N THR A 71 4.34 6.83 -5.92
CA THR A 71 5.72 6.40 -5.70
C THR A 71 6.28 6.96 -4.40
N LEU A 72 7.42 6.41 -3.95
CA LEU A 72 8.13 6.87 -2.75
C LEU A 72 8.55 8.36 -2.79
N PHE A 73 8.51 8.99 -3.96
CA PHE A 73 8.88 10.39 -4.16
C PHE A 73 7.69 11.34 -4.09
N ASP A 74 6.47 10.82 -4.09
CA ASP A 74 5.25 11.62 -4.03
C ASP A 74 4.92 11.94 -2.56
N GLU A 75 4.56 13.19 -2.27
CA GLU A 75 4.21 13.61 -0.90
C GLU A 75 3.04 12.79 -0.34
N GLU A 76 2.12 12.42 -1.22
CA GLU A 76 0.94 11.60 -0.96
C GLU A 76 1.29 10.21 -0.41
N ALA A 77 2.50 9.70 -0.69
CA ALA A 77 2.95 8.40 -0.23
C ALA A 77 3.20 8.35 1.29
N LEU A 78 3.46 9.49 1.92
CA LEU A 78 3.85 9.54 3.33
C LEU A 78 2.74 9.05 4.27
N ALA A 79 1.50 9.45 4.03
CA ALA A 79 0.40 9.08 4.92
C ALA A 79 0.14 7.55 4.91
N PRO A 80 0.03 6.87 3.77
CA PRO A 80 -0.04 5.42 3.69
C PRO A 80 1.18 4.69 4.29
N ILE A 81 2.41 5.18 4.05
CA ILE A 81 3.63 4.59 4.62
C ILE A 81 3.59 4.68 6.15
N ARG A 82 3.30 5.86 6.70
CA ARG A 82 3.18 6.07 8.15
C ARG A 82 2.09 5.19 8.76
N ARG A 83 0.98 4.99 8.06
CA ARG A 83 -0.07 4.07 8.49
C ARG A 83 0.42 2.62 8.54
N GLY A 84 1.17 2.18 7.54
CA GLY A 84 1.83 0.87 7.56
C GLY A 84 2.77 0.71 8.76
N CYS A 85 3.65 1.68 8.98
CA CYS A 85 4.58 1.67 10.11
C CYS A 85 3.87 1.67 11.48
N LEU A 86 2.78 2.44 11.63
CA LEU A 86 1.94 2.45 12.82
C LEU A 86 1.36 1.05 13.11
N LEU A 87 0.89 0.33 12.08
CA LEU A 87 0.36 -1.02 12.22
C LEU A 87 1.45 -2.03 12.58
N VAL A 88 2.64 -1.92 11.98
CA VAL A 88 3.80 -2.73 12.33
C VAL A 88 4.20 -2.49 13.80
N LEU A 89 4.27 -1.24 14.24
CA LEU A 89 4.54 -0.91 15.64
C LEU A 89 3.51 -1.58 16.59
N ALA A 90 2.23 -1.48 16.27
CA ALA A 90 1.18 -2.12 17.05
C ALA A 90 1.31 -3.65 17.12
N ALA A 91 1.64 -4.29 15.99
CA ALA A 91 1.89 -5.72 15.93
C ALA A 91 3.12 -6.12 16.77
N SER A 92 4.23 -5.40 16.65
CA SER A 92 5.46 -5.68 17.39
C SER A 92 5.29 -5.50 18.90
N VAL A 93 4.57 -4.47 19.34
CA VAL A 93 4.25 -4.27 20.76
C VAL A 93 3.40 -5.42 21.29
N ASN A 94 2.36 -5.83 20.58
CA ASN A 94 1.52 -6.96 21.00
C ASN A 94 2.31 -8.29 21.08
N GLN A 95 3.30 -8.48 20.22
CA GLN A 95 4.15 -9.66 20.23
C GLN A 95 5.12 -9.67 21.43
N LEU A 96 5.78 -8.54 21.70
CA LEU A 96 6.80 -8.43 22.76
C LEU A 96 6.21 -8.21 24.15
N PHE A 97 5.05 -7.54 24.23
CA PHE A 97 4.37 -7.18 25.47
C PHE A 97 2.89 -7.61 25.40
N PRO A 98 2.58 -8.91 25.51
CA PRO A 98 1.21 -9.41 25.30
C PRO A 98 0.16 -8.86 26.29
N SER A 99 0.60 -8.29 27.42
CA SER A 99 -0.28 -7.63 28.39
C SER A 99 -0.61 -6.18 28.02
N ALA A 100 0.11 -5.58 27.08
CA ALA A 100 -0.20 -4.25 26.56
C ALA A 100 -1.47 -4.31 25.71
N ARG A 101 -2.38 -3.35 25.90
CA ARG A 101 -3.61 -3.24 25.11
C ARG A 101 -3.57 -1.99 24.27
N GLY A 102 -3.62 -2.16 22.94
CA GLY A 102 -3.72 -1.04 22.01
C GLY A 102 -5.02 -0.26 22.23
N VAL A 103 -4.91 1.07 22.31
CA VAL A 103 -6.04 2.00 22.50
C VAL A 103 -6.35 2.70 21.18
N GLU A 104 -5.43 3.54 20.70
CA GLU A 104 -5.60 4.34 19.50
C GLU A 104 -4.26 4.63 18.83
N GLY A 105 -4.27 4.76 17.51
CA GLY A 105 -3.09 5.11 16.72
C GLY A 105 -3.32 6.35 15.89
N HIS A 106 -2.38 7.28 15.93
CA HIS A 106 -2.48 8.59 15.31
C HIS A 106 -1.37 8.80 14.27
N LEU A 107 -1.74 9.44 13.15
CA LEU A 107 -0.79 9.97 12.17
C LEU A 107 -0.65 11.47 12.40
N THR A 108 0.57 11.98 12.28
CA THR A 108 0.88 13.41 12.39
C THR A 108 1.65 13.86 11.16
N GLU A 109 1.84 15.17 11.01
CA GLU A 109 2.67 15.73 9.93
C GLU A 109 4.14 15.29 10.03
N GLU A 110 4.63 15.04 11.24
CA GLU A 110 6.02 14.66 11.51
C GLU A 110 6.22 13.14 11.63
N GLY A 111 5.16 12.34 11.78
CA GLY A 111 5.28 10.90 11.96
C GLY A 111 4.00 10.20 12.38
N PHE A 112 4.11 9.31 13.36
CA PHE A 112 3.01 8.53 13.90
C PHE A 112 3.30 8.11 15.35
N TYR A 113 2.26 7.86 16.14
CA TYR A 113 2.37 7.28 17.47
C TYR A 113 1.15 6.42 17.79
N TYR A 114 1.29 5.53 18.77
CA TYR A 114 0.24 4.61 19.19
C TYR A 114 0.17 4.56 20.71
N ASP A 115 -1.03 4.71 21.25
CA ASP A 115 -1.32 4.65 22.68
C ASP A 115 -1.60 3.23 23.14
N PHE A 116 -0.87 2.78 24.16
CA PHE A 116 -1.08 1.48 24.79
C PHE A 116 -1.42 1.64 26.26
N ALA A 117 -2.47 0.97 26.70
CA ALA A 117 -2.74 0.75 28.10
C ALA A 117 -1.86 -0.40 28.61
N THR A 118 -1.00 -0.12 29.57
CA THR A 118 -0.09 -1.10 30.17
C THR A 118 -0.11 -1.00 31.69
N ASP A 119 0.11 -2.13 32.39
CA ASP A 119 0.23 -2.12 33.85
C ASP A 119 1.57 -1.52 34.31
N LYS A 120 2.61 -1.67 33.47
CA LYS A 120 3.94 -1.10 33.68
C LYS A 120 4.30 -0.22 32.48
N PRO A 121 4.74 1.03 32.69
CA PRO A 121 5.21 1.88 31.61
C PRO A 121 6.38 1.24 30.86
N PHE A 122 6.46 1.49 29.54
CA PHE A 122 7.63 1.09 28.76
C PHE A 122 8.87 1.84 29.23
N THR A 123 10.01 1.14 29.28
CA THR A 123 11.31 1.73 29.56
C THR A 123 12.07 1.99 28.26
N SER A 124 13.12 2.80 28.30
CA SER A 124 14.01 2.99 27.14
C SER A 124 14.63 1.68 26.65
N SER A 125 14.88 0.72 27.55
CA SER A 125 15.39 -0.61 27.16
C SER A 125 14.35 -1.43 26.41
N ASP A 126 13.05 -1.22 26.64
CA ASP A 126 11.99 -1.90 25.94
C ASP A 126 11.85 -1.39 24.51
N LEU A 127 12.08 -0.08 24.31
CA LEU A 127 12.09 0.54 22.98
C LEU A 127 13.20 -0.02 22.07
N LEU A 128 14.37 -0.35 22.64
CA LEU A 128 15.46 -0.98 21.87
C LEU A 128 15.09 -2.37 21.32
N LYS A 129 14.20 -3.10 22.02
CA LYS A 129 13.71 -4.41 21.57
C LYS A 129 12.76 -4.27 20.37
N LEU A 130 12.03 -3.16 20.27
CA LEU A 130 11.12 -2.89 19.15
C LEU A 130 11.87 -2.63 17.83
N GLY A 131 13.04 -1.99 17.88
CA GLY A 131 13.82 -1.66 16.68
C GLY A 131 14.72 -2.79 16.15
N SER A 132 14.72 -3.96 16.79
CA SER A 132 15.60 -5.10 16.46
C SER A 132 14.85 -6.36 15.99
N THR A 133 13.53 -6.24 15.79
CA THR A 133 12.67 -7.28 15.19
C THR A 133 12.56 -7.05 13.69
#